data_AF-A0A2W7QBB7-F1
#
_entry.id   AF-A0A2W7QBB7-F1
#
_cell.length_a   1.000
_cell.length_b   1.000
_cell.length_c   1.000
_cell.angle_alpha   90.00
_cell.angle_beta   90.00
_cell.angle_gamma   90.00
#
_symmetry.space_group_name_H-M   'P 1'
#
loop_
_entity.id
_entity.type
_entity.pdbx_description
1 polymer ?
#
loop_
_entity_poly.entity_id
_entity_poly.type
_entity_poly.pdbx_seq_one_letter_code
_entity_poly.pdbx_strand_id
1 'polypeptide(L)'
;MADPHKNVSETITRLRGMFIRHDRYSILESEFDRLLYQRRAAMEAGIVSEAPGLALIGGSGSGKSTALRWLFARHKALRPLSSDYEHADVASFLVPSPATLKQVGTSCLHGLGYPLRRSATAGYIWSLVQNSLCQRRVLFLHLDEAQDLHINQNRPERQAVVNTLKSLMQNAEWPTGLILSGMPSLKYPS
;
A
#
# COMPACT_ATOMS: atom_id res chain seq x y z
N MET A 1 2.69 2.36 29.73
CA MET A 1 2.10 1.31 28.86
C MET A 1 1.71 1.95 27.54
N ALA A 2 2.27 1.51 26.42
CA ALA A 2 1.94 2.05 25.09
C ALA A 2 0.56 1.57 24.63
N ASP A 3 -0.23 2.50 24.11
CA ASP A 3 -1.58 2.28 23.59
C ASP A 3 -1.50 1.54 22.23
N PRO A 4 -2.15 0.38 22.03
CA PRO A 4 -2.09 -0.40 20.80
C PRO A 4 -2.71 0.27 19.57
N HIS A 5 -3.63 1.22 19.79
CA HIS A 5 -4.25 2.00 18.72
C HIS A 5 -3.21 2.90 18.03
N LYS A 6 -2.11 3.21 18.73
CA LYS A 6 -1.05 4.07 18.24
C LYS A 6 -0.19 3.42 17.16
N ASN A 7 0.13 2.13 17.14
CA ASN A 7 1.24 1.63 16.28
C ASN A 7 0.97 1.56 14.77
N VAL A 8 -0.24 1.15 14.32
CA VAL A 8 -0.60 1.21 12.89
C VAL A 8 -0.87 2.64 12.48
N SER A 9 -1.64 3.38 13.27
CA SER A 9 -1.84 4.82 13.07
C SER A 9 -0.51 5.57 13.01
N GLU A 10 0.49 5.21 13.83
CA GLU A 10 1.85 5.75 13.82
C GLU A 10 2.62 5.34 12.58
N THR A 11 2.43 4.12 12.07
CA THR A 11 3.05 3.70 10.80
C THR A 11 2.44 4.47 9.64
N ILE A 12 1.12 4.67 9.65
CA ILE A 12 0.37 5.49 8.71
C ILE A 12 0.75 6.97 8.85
N THR A 13 0.99 7.44 10.08
CA THR A 13 1.47 8.79 10.40
C THR A 13 2.94 8.96 10.04
N ARG A 14 3.72 7.88 10.05
CA ARG A 14 5.12 7.78 9.59
C ARG A 14 5.24 7.48 8.10
N LEU A 15 4.17 7.21 7.36
CA LEU A 15 4.17 7.34 5.90
C LEU A 15 4.49 8.81 5.61
N ARG A 16 5.78 9.07 5.47
CA ARG A 16 6.46 10.31 5.88
C ARG A 16 6.17 11.53 5.01
N GLY A 17 5.10 11.51 4.22
CA GLY A 17 4.71 12.66 3.41
C GLY A 17 3.23 12.67 3.13
N MET A 18 2.48 13.54 3.78
CA MET A 18 1.16 13.98 3.35
C MET A 18 -0.01 13.01 3.57
N PHE A 19 -0.84 13.41 4.54
CA PHE A 19 -2.25 13.09 4.55
C PHE A 19 -2.99 14.06 3.63
N ILE A 20 -3.66 13.54 2.62
CA ILE A 20 -4.45 14.37 1.70
C ILE A 20 -5.92 14.18 2.04
N ARG A 21 -6.63 15.29 2.26
CA ARG A 21 -8.10 15.29 2.29
C ARG A 21 -8.59 15.24 0.84
N HIS A 22 -9.55 14.37 0.58
CA HIS A 22 -10.03 14.03 -0.76
C HIS A 22 -10.41 15.23 -1.65
N ASP A 23 -10.90 16.34 -1.08
CA ASP A 23 -11.27 17.57 -1.80
C ASP A 23 -10.11 18.26 -2.55
N ARG A 24 -8.88 17.72 -2.45
CA ARG A 24 -7.64 18.31 -2.96
C ARG A 24 -6.94 17.40 -3.98
N TYR A 25 -7.61 17.13 -5.11
CA TYR A 25 -7.06 16.28 -6.17
C TYR A 25 -5.70 16.77 -6.71
N SER A 26 -5.53 18.09 -6.89
CA SER A 26 -4.26 18.65 -7.37
C SER A 26 -3.08 18.39 -6.42
N ILE A 27 -3.35 18.36 -5.11
CA ILE A 27 -2.35 18.00 -4.09
C ILE A 27 -2.05 16.51 -4.16
N LEU A 28 -3.07 15.67 -4.38
CA LEU A 28 -2.87 14.22 -4.58
C LEU A 28 -1.93 13.93 -5.74
N GLU A 29 -2.18 14.55 -6.89
CA GLU A 29 -1.34 14.39 -8.08
C GLU A 29 0.08 14.90 -7.84
N SER A 30 0.24 16.13 -7.37
CA SER A 30 1.56 16.73 -7.14
C SER A 30 2.42 15.93 -6.16
N GLU A 31 1.80 15.40 -5.11
CA GLU A 31 2.52 14.60 -4.12
C GLU A 31 2.85 13.21 -4.63
N PHE A 32 1.93 12.58 -5.36
CA PHE A 32 2.21 11.31 -6.01
C PHE A 32 3.38 11.44 -7.00
N ASP A 33 3.38 12.49 -7.81
CA ASP A 33 4.47 12.80 -8.75
C ASP A 33 5.81 12.91 -8.03
N ARG A 34 5.83 13.67 -6.93
CA ARG A 34 7.03 13.83 -6.10
C ARG A 34 7.58 12.48 -5.64
N LEU A 35 6.71 11.58 -5.15
CA LEU A 35 7.11 10.24 -4.70
C LEU A 35 7.59 9.38 -5.87
N LEU A 36 6.90 9.42 -7.01
CA LEU A 36 7.24 8.66 -8.20
C LEU A 36 8.60 9.06 -8.75
N TYR A 37 8.85 10.35 -8.95
CA TYR A 37 10.12 10.85 -9.47
C TYR A 37 11.27 10.59 -8.50
N GLN A 38 11.04 10.77 -7.19
CA GLN A 38 12.02 10.43 -6.17
C GLN A 38 12.39 8.94 -6.22
N ARG A 39 11.40 8.04 -6.37
CA ARG A 39 11.64 6.60 -6.44
C ARG A 39 12.42 6.22 -7.70
N ARG A 40 12.05 6.76 -8.86
CA ARG A 40 12.75 6.51 -10.14
C ARG A 40 14.19 7.03 -10.10
N ALA A 41 14.41 8.24 -9.60
CA ALA A 41 15.75 8.80 -9.47
C ALA A 41 16.64 7.96 -8.52
N ALA A 42 16.10 7.48 -7.41
CA ALA A 42 16.83 6.58 -6.51
C ALA A 42 17.23 5.27 -7.22
N MET A 43 16.34 4.69 -8.03
CA MET A 43 16.64 3.48 -8.79
C MET A 43 17.72 3.72 -9.87
N GLU A 44 17.62 4.82 -10.59
CA GLU A 44 18.63 5.21 -11.61
C GLU A 44 20.01 5.41 -10.98
N ALA A 45 20.05 5.95 -9.76
CA ALA A 45 21.28 6.11 -8.98
C ALA A 45 21.76 4.82 -8.30
N GLY A 46 21.03 3.70 -8.41
CA GLY A 46 21.33 2.45 -7.69
C GLY A 46 21.18 2.56 -6.17
N ILE A 47 20.47 3.57 -5.68
CA ILE A 47 20.24 3.81 -4.26
C ILE A 47 19.04 2.99 -3.80
N VAL A 48 19.29 2.05 -2.90
CA VAL A 48 18.25 1.33 -2.17
C VAL A 48 18.01 2.04 -0.84
N SER A 49 16.83 2.63 -0.69
CA SER A 49 16.41 3.29 0.54
C SER A 49 14.94 2.97 0.83
N GLU A 50 14.50 3.26 2.06
CA GLU A 50 13.10 3.06 2.46
C GLU A 50 12.16 3.78 1.48
N ALA A 51 11.26 3.02 0.84
CA ALA A 51 10.33 3.59 -0.11
C ALA A 51 9.30 4.46 0.61
N PRO A 52 8.95 5.63 0.06
CA PRO A 52 7.98 6.52 0.69
C PRO A 52 6.56 5.93 0.61
N GLY A 53 5.65 6.49 1.40
CA GLY A 53 4.24 6.18 1.26
C GLY A 53 3.32 7.38 1.41
N LEU A 54 2.07 7.18 1.02
CA LEU A 54 1.03 8.18 0.88
C LEU A 54 -0.26 7.66 1.50
N ALA A 55 -0.97 8.50 2.26
CA ALA A 55 -2.27 8.15 2.84
C ALA A 55 -3.37 9.13 2.41
N LEU A 56 -4.39 8.63 1.73
CA LEU A 56 -5.57 9.38 1.30
C LEU A 56 -6.75 9.09 2.23
N ILE A 57 -7.15 10.10 3.02
CA ILE A 57 -8.17 9.93 4.06
C ILE A 57 -9.39 10.79 3.75
N GLY A 58 -10.57 10.21 3.89
CA GLY A 58 -11.85 10.87 3.60
C GLY A 58 -13.04 10.01 4.00
N GLY A 59 -14.20 10.63 4.20
CA GLY A 59 -15.43 9.92 4.57
C GLY A 59 -15.87 8.90 3.52
N SER A 60 -16.84 8.07 3.89
CA SER A 60 -17.45 7.13 2.94
C SER A 60 -18.15 7.93 1.83
N GLY A 61 -18.09 7.44 0.60
CA GLY A 61 -18.64 8.15 -0.56
C GLY A 61 -17.91 9.44 -0.95
N SER A 62 -16.78 9.81 -0.31
CA SER A 62 -16.07 11.03 -0.69
C SER A 62 -15.48 10.94 -2.09
N GLY A 63 -15.17 9.74 -2.59
CA GLY A 63 -14.62 9.52 -3.93
C GLY A 63 -13.12 9.22 -3.99
N LYS A 64 -12.51 8.77 -2.89
CA LYS A 64 -11.07 8.42 -2.79
C LYS A 64 -10.65 7.38 -3.81
N SER A 65 -11.37 6.26 -3.85
CA SER A 65 -11.12 5.16 -4.77
C SER A 65 -11.24 5.64 -6.22
N THR A 66 -12.20 6.54 -6.50
CA THR A 66 -12.33 7.18 -7.80
C THR A 66 -11.11 8.06 -8.09
N ALA A 67 -10.71 8.94 -7.18
CA ALA A 67 -9.55 9.82 -7.39
C ALA A 67 -8.25 9.04 -7.67
N LEU A 68 -7.96 8.00 -6.87
CA LEU A 68 -6.76 7.16 -7.08
C LEU A 68 -6.84 6.33 -8.36
N ARG A 69 -8.02 5.77 -8.68
CA ARG A 69 -8.22 5.06 -9.95
C ARG A 69 -7.99 5.99 -11.15
N TRP A 70 -8.50 7.22 -11.08
CA TRP A 70 -8.30 8.23 -12.11
C TRP A 70 -6.83 8.64 -12.24
N LEU A 71 -6.16 8.88 -11.11
CA LEU A 71 -4.72 9.16 -11.07
C LEU A 71 -3.93 8.04 -11.75
N PHE A 72 -4.11 6.79 -11.34
CA PHE A 72 -3.36 5.66 -11.90
C PHE A 72 -3.64 5.41 -13.37
N ALA A 73 -4.87 5.66 -13.83
CA ALA A 73 -5.26 5.44 -15.23
C ALA A 73 -4.81 6.56 -16.17
N ARG A 74 -4.74 7.82 -15.70
CA ARG A 74 -4.44 8.98 -16.55
C ARG A 74 -3.00 9.47 -16.45
N HIS A 75 -2.28 9.09 -15.40
CA HIS A 75 -0.92 9.56 -15.20
C HIS A 75 0.01 8.95 -16.26
N LYS A 76 0.51 9.79 -17.19
CA LYS A 76 1.26 9.36 -18.39
C LYS A 76 2.53 8.57 -18.09
N ALA A 77 3.17 8.84 -16.94
CA ALA A 77 4.40 8.17 -16.52
C ALA A 77 4.14 6.92 -15.64
N LEU A 78 2.88 6.46 -15.56
CA LEU A 78 2.51 5.24 -14.85
C LEU A 78 1.97 4.18 -15.78
N ARG A 79 2.35 2.95 -15.47
CA ARG A 79 1.72 1.74 -15.98
C ARG A 79 1.00 1.02 -14.84
N PRO A 80 -0.34 1.05 -14.76
CA PRO A 80 -1.07 0.28 -13.77
C PRO A 80 -0.96 -1.23 -14.07
N LEU A 81 -1.02 -2.04 -13.02
CA LEU A 81 -1.06 -3.49 -13.14
C LEU A 81 -2.26 -3.93 -13.99
N SER A 82 -1.98 -4.72 -15.01
CA SER A 82 -2.96 -5.32 -15.91
C SER A 82 -2.42 -6.65 -16.46
N SER A 83 -3.29 -7.43 -17.11
CA SER A 83 -2.91 -8.67 -17.79
C SER A 83 -1.99 -8.46 -18.99
N ASP A 84 -2.01 -7.26 -19.56
CA ASP A 84 -1.43 -6.99 -20.89
C ASP A 84 0.06 -6.64 -20.79
N TYR A 85 0.54 -6.34 -19.59
CA TYR A 85 1.92 -5.97 -19.34
C TYR A 85 2.57 -6.88 -18.30
N GLU A 86 3.80 -7.30 -18.60
CA GLU A 86 4.66 -8.04 -17.68
C GLU A 86 5.02 -7.19 -16.45
N HIS A 87 5.31 -5.91 -16.68
CA HIS A 87 5.70 -4.95 -15.66
C HIS A 87 4.62 -3.90 -15.41
N ALA A 88 4.53 -3.42 -14.17
CA ALA A 88 3.64 -2.36 -13.74
C ALA A 88 4.34 -1.46 -12.72
N ASP A 89 4.07 -0.15 -12.73
CA ASP A 89 4.57 0.79 -11.72
C ASP A 89 3.70 0.77 -10.45
N VAL A 90 2.40 0.47 -10.59
CA VAL A 90 1.43 0.48 -9.47
C VAL A 90 0.55 -0.75 -9.50
N ALA A 91 0.42 -1.43 -8.36
CA ALA A 91 -0.56 -2.49 -8.14
C ALA A 91 -1.60 -2.02 -7.12
N SER A 92 -2.89 -2.10 -7.46
CA SER A 92 -3.98 -1.57 -6.63
C SER A 92 -4.97 -2.66 -6.25
N PHE A 93 -5.18 -2.87 -4.95
CA PHE A 93 -6.07 -3.90 -4.43
C PHE A 93 -7.02 -3.35 -3.38
N LEU A 94 -8.24 -3.87 -3.37
CA LEU A 94 -9.19 -3.65 -2.29
C LEU A 94 -8.84 -4.55 -1.11
N VAL A 95 -8.75 -3.98 0.09
CA VAL A 95 -8.62 -4.74 1.33
C VAL A 95 -9.96 -5.45 1.60
N PRO A 96 -9.98 -6.79 1.74
CA PRO A 96 -11.22 -7.52 2.03
C PRO A 96 -11.75 -7.15 3.42
N SER A 97 -13.07 -7.13 3.62
CA SER A 97 -13.68 -6.85 4.92
C SER A 97 -14.47 -8.07 5.45
N PRO A 98 -14.22 -8.53 6.70
CA PRO A 98 -13.08 -8.18 7.55
C PRO A 98 -11.76 -8.77 7.01
N ALA A 99 -10.64 -8.06 7.20
CA ALA A 99 -9.34 -8.47 6.70
C ALA A 99 -8.44 -9.06 7.78
N THR A 100 -8.01 -10.31 7.57
CA THR A 100 -6.77 -10.81 8.17
C THR A 100 -5.58 -10.47 7.30
N LEU A 101 -4.40 -10.32 7.91
CA LEU A 101 -3.14 -10.12 7.18
C LEU A 101 -2.90 -11.22 6.13
N LYS A 102 -3.36 -12.45 6.40
CA LYS A 102 -3.31 -13.59 5.47
C LYS A 102 -4.22 -13.38 4.25
N GLN A 103 -5.46 -12.96 4.46
CA GLN A 103 -6.42 -12.71 3.37
C GLN A 103 -5.95 -11.55 2.48
N VAL A 104 -5.41 -10.49 3.06
CA VAL A 104 -4.86 -9.34 2.32
C VAL A 104 -3.70 -9.79 1.44
N GLY A 105 -2.72 -10.50 2.02
CA GLY A 105 -1.59 -11.02 1.26
C GLY A 105 -2.03 -11.98 0.14
N THR A 106 -3.05 -12.81 0.41
CA THR A 106 -3.61 -13.73 -0.60
C THR A 106 -4.27 -12.97 -1.74
N SER A 107 -5.04 -11.92 -1.43
CA SER A 107 -5.68 -11.04 -2.41
C SER A 107 -4.64 -10.34 -3.29
N CYS A 108 -3.61 -9.74 -2.68
CA CYS A 108 -2.50 -9.12 -3.40
C CYS A 108 -1.80 -10.12 -4.32
N LEU A 109 -1.48 -11.31 -3.81
CA LEU A 109 -0.75 -12.32 -4.58
C LEU A 109 -1.58 -12.86 -5.75
N HIS A 110 -2.88 -13.07 -5.55
CA HIS A 110 -3.81 -13.40 -6.62
C HIS A 110 -3.84 -12.31 -7.69
N GLY A 111 -3.97 -11.05 -7.28
CA GLY A 111 -3.99 -9.90 -8.19
C GLY A 111 -2.67 -9.67 -8.94
N LEU A 112 -1.53 -10.05 -8.35
CA LEU A 112 -0.22 -10.08 -9.01
C LEU A 112 -0.05 -11.27 -9.98
N GLY A 113 -1.06 -12.12 -10.12
CA GLY A 113 -1.07 -13.27 -11.04
C GLY A 113 -0.52 -14.57 -10.46
N TYR A 114 -0.41 -14.68 -9.13
CA TYR A 114 0.16 -15.86 -8.45
C TYR A 114 -0.85 -16.50 -7.48
N PRO A 115 -1.93 -17.14 -7.96
CA PRO A 115 -2.92 -17.77 -7.08
C PRO A 115 -2.28 -18.93 -6.28
N LEU A 116 -2.46 -18.91 -4.95
CA LEU A 116 -1.99 -20.00 -4.09
C LEU A 116 -2.80 -21.26 -4.34
N ARG A 117 -2.11 -22.36 -4.65
CA ARG A 117 -2.74 -23.68 -4.83
C ARG A 117 -3.00 -24.41 -3.51
N ARG A 118 -2.35 -23.99 -2.42
CA ARG A 118 -2.44 -24.59 -1.08
C ARG A 118 -2.41 -23.50 -0.02
N SER A 119 -2.98 -23.79 1.15
CA SER A 119 -2.90 -22.89 2.31
C SER A 119 -1.44 -22.71 2.72
N ALA A 120 -1.06 -21.46 2.97
CA ALA A 120 0.26 -21.11 3.48
C ALA A 120 0.16 -20.19 4.71
N THR A 121 1.28 -19.99 5.41
CA THR A 121 1.36 -19.05 6.52
C THR A 121 1.35 -17.61 6.00
N ALA A 122 0.87 -16.66 6.82
CA ALA A 122 0.87 -15.24 6.43
C ALA A 122 2.27 -14.75 6.04
N GLY A 123 3.31 -15.12 6.80
CA GLY A 123 4.69 -14.75 6.50
C GLY A 123 5.17 -15.23 5.12
N TYR A 124 4.90 -16.48 4.77
CA TYR A 124 5.26 -17.01 3.44
C TYR A 124 4.48 -16.34 2.31
N ILE A 125 3.21 -16.01 2.53
CA ILE A 125 2.40 -15.28 1.55
C ILE A 125 3.00 -13.90 1.30
N TRP A 126 3.40 -13.18 2.36
CA TRP A 126 3.99 -11.85 2.21
C TRP A 126 5.40 -11.86 1.61
N SER A 127 6.18 -12.93 1.82
CA SER A 127 7.44 -13.10 1.07
C SER A 127 7.19 -13.32 -0.42
N LEU A 128 6.16 -14.09 -0.78
CA LEU A 128 5.76 -14.24 -2.18
C LEU A 128 5.23 -12.94 -2.79
N VAL A 129 4.49 -12.13 -2.01
CA VAL A 129 4.05 -10.80 -2.44
C VAL A 129 5.26 -9.91 -2.75
N GLN A 130 6.25 -9.84 -1.84
CA GLN A 130 7.47 -9.06 -2.07
C GLN A 130 8.21 -9.50 -3.33
N ASN A 131 8.40 -10.80 -3.52
CA ASN A 131 9.04 -11.34 -4.71
C ASN A 131 8.24 -10.99 -5.99
N SER A 132 6.92 -11.10 -5.92
CA SER A 132 6.04 -10.78 -7.05
C SER A 132 6.07 -9.28 -7.39
N LEU A 133 6.12 -8.41 -6.39
CA LEU A 133 6.26 -6.96 -6.60
C LEU A 133 7.59 -6.63 -7.28
N CYS A 134 8.69 -7.26 -6.85
CA CYS A 134 10.01 -7.12 -7.47
C CYS A 134 10.00 -7.60 -8.93
N GLN A 135 9.52 -8.81 -9.18
CA GLN A 135 9.45 -9.40 -10.53
C GLN A 135 8.59 -8.57 -11.49
N ARG A 136 7.46 -8.06 -11.00
CA ARG A 136 6.55 -7.18 -11.77
C ARG A 136 7.03 -5.73 -11.82
N ARG A 137 8.16 -5.39 -11.18
CA ARG A 137 8.72 -4.04 -11.05
C ARG A 137 7.75 -3.00 -10.49
N VAL A 138 6.88 -3.43 -9.58
CA VAL A 138 5.89 -2.56 -8.92
C VAL A 138 6.57 -1.60 -7.97
N LEU A 139 6.48 -0.30 -8.27
CA LEU A 139 7.03 0.76 -7.45
C LEU A 139 6.14 1.08 -6.24
N PHE A 140 4.83 1.02 -6.42
CA PHE A 140 3.85 1.30 -5.38
C PHE A 140 2.76 0.23 -5.28
N LEU A 141 2.52 -0.23 -4.04
CA LEU A 141 1.38 -1.05 -3.69
C LEU A 141 0.29 -0.15 -3.09
N HIS A 142 -0.86 -0.09 -3.74
CA HIS A 142 -2.05 0.59 -3.25
C HIS A 142 -3.01 -0.40 -2.57
N LEU A 143 -3.40 -0.09 -1.33
CA LEU A 143 -4.41 -0.80 -0.56
C LEU A 143 -5.60 0.13 -0.28
N ASP A 144 -6.73 -0.16 -0.94
CA ASP A 144 -7.98 0.57 -0.75
C ASP A 144 -8.77 0.02 0.45
N GLU A 145 -9.52 0.88 1.11
CA GLU A 145 -10.22 0.60 2.37
C GLU A 145 -9.30 0.03 3.47
N ALA A 146 -8.09 0.59 3.59
CA ALA A 146 -7.06 0.12 4.52
C ALA A 146 -7.48 0.16 6.00
N GLN A 147 -8.57 0.84 6.38
CA GLN A 147 -9.12 0.73 7.75
C GLN A 147 -9.55 -0.69 8.09
N ASP A 148 -9.91 -1.52 7.11
CA ASP A 148 -10.31 -2.91 7.31
C ASP A 148 -9.14 -3.78 7.81
N LEU A 149 -7.89 -3.33 7.63
CA LEU A 149 -6.71 -3.93 8.27
C LEU A 149 -6.71 -3.78 9.79
N HIS A 150 -7.56 -2.91 10.36
CA HIS A 150 -7.60 -2.61 11.79
C HIS A 150 -8.85 -3.17 12.48
N ILE A 151 -9.90 -3.48 11.72
CA ILE A 151 -11.18 -3.91 12.27
C ILE A 151 -11.00 -5.23 13.04
N ASN A 152 -11.38 -5.23 14.32
CA ASN A 152 -11.43 -6.39 15.21
C ASN A 152 -10.10 -7.13 15.49
N GLN A 153 -8.94 -6.48 15.34
CA GLN A 153 -7.65 -7.11 15.60
C GLN A 153 -7.13 -6.95 17.05
N ASN A 154 -6.63 -8.05 17.61
CA ASN A 154 -5.93 -8.03 18.91
C ASN A 154 -4.54 -7.36 18.80
N ARG A 155 -3.86 -7.13 19.93
CA ARG A 155 -2.55 -6.42 19.94
C ARG A 155 -1.48 -7.10 19.05
N PRO A 156 -1.27 -8.43 19.14
CA PRO A 156 -0.28 -9.12 18.30
C PRO A 156 -0.55 -8.99 16.79
N GLU A 157 -1.80 -9.12 16.36
CA GLU A 157 -2.19 -9.02 14.95
C GLU A 157 -1.92 -7.63 14.38
N ARG A 158 -2.24 -6.58 15.13
CA ARG A 158 -1.96 -5.20 14.72
C ARG A 158 -0.46 -4.95 14.53
N GLN A 159 0.37 -5.47 15.43
CA GLN A 159 1.82 -5.35 15.29
C GLN A 159 2.34 -6.13 14.09
N ALA A 160 1.75 -7.29 13.79
CA ALA A 160 2.10 -8.06 12.60
C ALA A 160 1.80 -7.26 11.32
N VAL A 161 0.63 -6.60 11.23
CA VAL A 161 0.29 -5.72 10.10
C VAL A 161 1.34 -4.62 9.93
N VAL A 162 1.69 -3.90 11.00
CA VAL A 162 2.73 -2.85 10.96
C VAL A 162 4.06 -3.38 10.44
N ASN A 163 4.51 -4.50 11.00
CA ASN A 163 5.80 -5.08 10.64
C ASN A 163 5.83 -5.51 9.17
N THR A 164 4.72 -6.04 8.66
CA THR A 164 4.60 -6.40 7.25
C THR A 164 4.59 -5.19 6.33
N LEU A 165 3.87 -4.12 6.67
CA LEU A 165 3.88 -2.89 5.86
C LEU A 165 5.29 -2.27 5.83
N LYS A 166 5.97 -2.23 6.98
CA LYS A 166 7.36 -1.74 7.05
C LYS A 166 8.33 -2.61 6.26
N SER A 167 8.17 -3.94 6.30
CA SER A 167 9.07 -4.83 5.57
C SER A 167 8.96 -4.69 4.05
N LEU A 168 7.78 -4.30 3.52
CA LEU A 168 7.62 -3.93 2.11
C LEU A 168 8.41 -2.66 1.76
N MET A 169 8.30 -1.64 2.61
CA MET A 169 8.96 -0.35 2.38
C MET A 169 10.48 -0.43 2.54
N GLN A 170 10.96 -1.33 3.40
CA GLN A 170 12.38 -1.48 3.78
C GLN A 170 13.04 -2.71 3.14
N ASN A 171 12.41 -3.34 2.16
CA ASN A 171 12.98 -4.50 1.49
C ASN A 171 14.35 -4.13 0.86
N ALA A 172 15.36 -4.97 1.09
CA ALA A 172 16.75 -4.66 0.71
C ALA A 172 17.03 -4.75 -0.80
N GLU A 173 16.17 -5.42 -1.56
CA GLU A 173 16.32 -5.58 -3.02
C GLU A 173 15.35 -4.66 -3.76
N TRP A 174 14.09 -4.63 -3.31
CA TRP A 174 13.01 -3.90 -3.94
C TRP A 174 12.10 -3.20 -2.93
N PRO A 175 12.54 -2.06 -2.35
CA PRO A 175 11.70 -1.20 -1.55
C PRO A 175 10.43 -0.81 -2.33
N THR A 176 9.26 -1.18 -1.82
CA THR A 176 7.96 -0.89 -2.44
C THR A 176 7.24 0.19 -1.66
N GLY A 177 6.88 1.29 -2.34
CA GLY A 177 6.11 2.36 -1.72
C GLY A 177 4.68 1.94 -1.41
N LEU A 178 4.09 2.53 -0.38
CA LEU A 178 2.72 2.20 0.03
C LEU A 178 1.77 3.37 -0.23
N ILE A 179 0.64 3.09 -0.86
CA ILE A 179 -0.47 4.04 -0.97
C ILE A 179 -1.65 3.43 -0.21
N LEU A 180 -2.17 4.12 0.79
CA LEU A 180 -3.31 3.66 1.57
C LEU A 180 -4.47 4.64 1.38
N SER A 181 -5.65 4.15 0.99
CA SER A 181 -6.88 4.94 1.08
C SER A 181 -7.82 4.36 2.11
N GLY A 182 -8.58 5.23 2.77
CA GLY A 182 -9.54 4.77 3.75
C GLY A 182 -10.27 5.87 4.50
N MET A 183 -11.07 5.40 5.46
CA MET A 183 -11.87 6.22 6.37
C MET A 183 -10.99 6.96 7.39
N PRO A 184 -11.49 8.04 8.03
CA PRO A 184 -10.76 8.72 9.10
C PRO A 184 -10.38 7.81 10.29
N SER A 185 -11.09 6.71 10.50
CA SER A 185 -10.75 5.66 11.48
C SER A 185 -9.38 5.03 11.21
N LEU A 186 -8.89 5.09 9.97
CA LEU A 186 -7.53 4.70 9.62
C LEU A 186 -6.48 5.60 10.30
N LYS A 187 -6.81 6.87 10.52
CA LYS A 187 -5.96 7.85 11.22
C LYS A 187 -6.13 7.76 12.74
N TYR A 188 -7.36 7.58 13.20
CA TYR A 188 -7.70 7.46 14.63
C TYR A 188 -8.51 6.19 14.85
N PRO A 189 -7.87 5.02 15.03
CA PRO A 189 -8.58 3.81 15.36
C PRO A 189 -9.18 3.97 16.75
N SER A 190 -10.50 4.04 16.83
CA SER A 190 -11.30 4.08 18.06
C SER A 190 -11.04 2.88 18.96
#